data_AF-A0A812JLA8-F1
#
_entry.id   AF-A0A812JLA8-F1
#
_cell.length_a   1.000
_cell.length_b   1.000
_cell.length_c   1.000
_cell.angle_alpha   90.00
_cell.angle_beta   90.00
_cell.angle_gamma   90.00
#
_symmetry.space_group_name_H-M   'P 1'
#
loop_
_entity.id
_entity.type
_entity.pdbx_description
1 polymer ?
#
loop_
_entity_poly.entity_id
_entity_poly.type
_entity_poly.pdbx_seq_one_letter_code
_entity_poly.pdbx_strand_id
1 'polypeptide(L)'
;MAAASTEIPEALAATASVAAGVTDNTTPLAATASVAAGAAVVAVAAAAEAAVASVVDHGSVQAQACAAIQAAQAASGTSQAHQVANQPWDAHLEDPSSQKGYSFIPEMTPEERRASLNVCGPRATDFMNRCEFIGLGCYCAPSYALQLMGLRKNSYPFDWTRSSLEGVLHCIDMKFEDFMTYSTYQMVDQHVVFGGTRWGGSFWHHNLEAPLTLEDMTRRVRRFLGLGDVPTKVPRVFVRIINSTRELRQLQRLRQTLKEAFPDAQEIYLLILVELQNERGPIVVNAPEGEGVVVFSFTEEEFRQVPAPGRHPLALSGGRCCEAIAAAVKFWSRDGADGLELKTYDSFAQLSSKIYQFDGGDPARELFVPRRFWGQQLNLFGTDSLALANLLSTMQQQAFMLPAGVDASKPFPVQCFGRYLQVILPPFAQPGLVVQLFLNNGQLSAMLSSLYEGRLVNLTEVVVEDCLQIN
;
A
#
# COMPACT_ATOMS: atom_id res chain seq x y z
N MET A 1 16.82 36.36 -68.06
CA MET A 1 15.52 37.03 -68.25
C MET A 1 14.89 37.23 -66.87
N ALA A 2 14.16 38.33 -66.67
CA ALA A 2 13.37 38.68 -65.47
C ALA A 2 12.24 37.65 -65.19
N ALA A 3 11.53 37.56 -64.05
CA ALA A 3 11.64 37.98 -62.62
C ALA A 3 10.51 37.21 -61.85
N ALA A 4 10.14 37.36 -60.57
CA ALA A 4 10.51 38.19 -59.41
C ALA A 4 10.14 37.37 -58.13
N SER A 5 10.94 37.29 -57.05
CA SER A 5 11.00 38.18 -55.86
C SER A 5 9.68 38.55 -55.17
N THR A 6 9.46 38.02 -53.95
CA THR A 6 8.94 38.77 -52.78
C THR A 6 9.36 38.09 -51.47
N GLU A 7 9.59 38.89 -50.44
CA GLU A 7 10.30 38.52 -49.20
C GLU A 7 9.37 38.39 -47.97
N ILE A 8 9.94 37.86 -46.87
CA ILE A 8 9.43 37.93 -45.49
C ILE A 8 9.71 39.35 -44.93
N PRO A 9 9.15 39.77 -43.78
CA PRO A 9 10.03 39.74 -42.58
C PRO A 9 9.34 39.40 -41.24
N GLU A 10 10.18 39.08 -40.25
CA GLU A 10 9.87 38.79 -38.85
C GLU A 10 9.61 40.05 -37.98
N ALA A 11 9.54 39.81 -36.65
CA ALA A 11 9.66 40.74 -35.51
C ALA A 11 8.31 41.23 -34.90
N LEU A 12 8.19 41.49 -33.59
CA LEU A 12 9.18 41.54 -32.49
C LEU A 12 8.47 41.27 -31.13
N ALA A 13 9.20 40.85 -30.09
CA ALA A 13 8.67 40.69 -28.73
C ALA A 13 8.63 42.00 -27.92
N ALA A 14 7.67 42.14 -27.01
CA ALA A 14 7.72 43.12 -25.91
C ALA A 14 6.88 42.71 -24.69
N THR A 15 7.48 42.79 -23.51
CA THR A 15 6.85 42.61 -22.19
C THR A 15 6.45 43.96 -21.58
N ALA A 16 5.29 44.05 -20.90
CA ALA A 16 5.05 45.05 -19.84
C ALA A 16 3.87 44.63 -18.94
N SER A 17 3.83 45.17 -17.72
CA SER A 17 2.91 44.81 -16.64
C SER A 17 2.31 46.04 -15.93
N VAL A 18 1.39 45.80 -14.98
CA VAL A 18 0.99 46.65 -13.83
C VAL A 18 -0.29 47.54 -13.93
N ALA A 19 -1.06 47.45 -12.82
CA ALA A 19 -2.02 48.40 -12.22
C ALA A 19 -3.43 48.65 -12.81
N ALA A 20 -4.41 48.06 -12.11
CA ALA A 20 -5.51 48.72 -11.40
C ALA A 20 -5.93 50.16 -11.76
N GLY A 21 -7.22 50.36 -11.99
CA GLY A 21 -7.91 51.65 -11.97
C GLY A 21 -9.42 51.49 -11.82
N VAL A 22 -9.99 51.94 -10.69
CA VAL A 22 -11.44 52.00 -10.44
C VAL A 22 -11.96 53.38 -10.85
N THR A 23 -13.00 53.44 -11.68
CA THR A 23 -13.92 54.58 -11.72
C THR A 23 -15.34 54.14 -12.01
N ASP A 24 -16.25 54.65 -11.18
CA ASP A 24 -17.69 54.51 -11.28
C ASP A 24 -18.27 55.32 -12.46
N ASN A 25 -19.39 54.88 -13.04
CA ASN A 25 -20.30 55.81 -13.70
C ASN A 25 -21.71 55.23 -13.90
N THR A 26 -22.72 56.06 -13.65
CA THR A 26 -24.12 55.66 -13.52
C THR A 26 -24.96 56.08 -14.72
N THR A 27 -25.83 55.21 -15.22
CA THR A 27 -27.14 55.56 -15.84
C THR A 27 -28.01 54.30 -16.01
N PRO A 28 -29.35 54.40 -15.94
CA PRO A 28 -30.22 53.23 -15.76
C PRO A 28 -30.81 52.70 -17.07
N LEU A 29 -31.01 51.38 -17.15
CA LEU A 29 -31.84 50.74 -18.18
C LEU A 29 -32.76 49.67 -17.57
N ALA A 30 -33.99 49.65 -18.08
CA ALA A 30 -35.15 49.09 -17.40
C ALA A 30 -35.24 47.56 -17.35
N ALA A 31 -35.58 47.06 -16.17
CA ALA A 31 -36.65 46.09 -15.91
C ALA A 31 -37.03 45.07 -17.01
N THR A 32 -36.28 43.96 -17.12
CA THR A 32 -36.80 42.66 -17.63
C THR A 32 -36.24 41.42 -16.90
N ALA A 33 -35.40 41.58 -15.88
CA ALA A 33 -34.61 40.46 -15.30
C ALA A 33 -35.18 39.81 -14.01
N SER A 34 -36.24 40.34 -13.39
CA SER A 34 -36.65 39.90 -12.04
C SER A 34 -37.46 38.60 -11.96
N VAL A 35 -37.98 38.08 -13.07
CA VAL A 35 -38.79 36.83 -13.07
C VAL A 35 -37.90 35.58 -13.14
N ALA A 36 -36.79 35.63 -13.88
CA ALA A 36 -35.86 34.49 -14.00
C ALA A 36 -35.08 34.21 -12.71
N ALA A 37 -34.74 35.26 -11.95
CA ALA A 37 -34.03 35.11 -10.67
C ALA A 37 -34.87 34.41 -9.60
N GLY A 38 -36.19 34.69 -9.53
CA GLY A 38 -37.09 34.05 -8.58
C GLY A 38 -37.24 32.54 -8.80
N ALA A 39 -37.38 32.11 -10.07
CA ALA A 39 -37.47 30.69 -10.41
C ALA A 39 -36.19 29.92 -10.07
N ALA A 40 -35.00 30.52 -10.29
CA ALA A 40 -33.72 29.90 -9.95
C ALA A 40 -33.54 29.69 -8.44
N VAL A 41 -33.94 30.68 -7.61
CA VAL A 41 -33.84 30.57 -6.14
C VAL A 41 -34.78 29.50 -5.59
N VAL A 42 -36.00 29.39 -6.11
CA VAL A 42 -36.95 28.33 -5.72
C VAL A 42 -36.45 26.94 -6.13
N ALA A 43 -35.85 26.80 -7.31
CA ALA A 43 -35.27 25.53 -7.75
C ALA A 43 -34.07 25.09 -6.89
N VAL A 44 -33.21 26.02 -6.46
CA VAL A 44 -32.09 25.73 -5.55
C VAL A 44 -32.59 25.36 -4.15
N ALA A 45 -33.63 26.03 -3.64
CA ALA A 45 -34.24 25.68 -2.35
C ALA A 45 -34.86 24.27 -2.36
N ALA A 46 -35.62 23.93 -3.41
CA ALA A 46 -36.21 22.60 -3.58
C ALA A 46 -35.14 21.50 -3.75
N ALA A 47 -34.04 21.78 -4.46
CA ALA A 47 -32.91 20.87 -4.57
C ALA A 47 -32.18 20.68 -3.22
N ALA A 48 -32.09 21.73 -2.40
CA ALA A 48 -31.53 21.65 -1.05
C ALA A 48 -32.44 20.83 -0.10
N GLU A 49 -33.76 21.02 -0.12
CA GLU A 49 -34.70 20.19 0.64
C GLU A 49 -34.66 18.72 0.20
N ALA A 50 -34.60 18.45 -1.11
CA ALA A 50 -34.44 17.09 -1.63
C ALA A 50 -33.11 16.43 -1.20
N ALA A 51 -32.01 17.20 -1.20
CA ALA A 51 -30.72 16.72 -0.72
C ALA A 51 -30.75 16.43 0.80
N VAL A 52 -31.33 17.33 1.60
CA VAL A 52 -31.51 17.13 3.05
C VAL A 52 -32.40 15.91 3.32
N ALA A 53 -33.49 15.73 2.58
CA ALA A 53 -34.33 14.55 2.68
C ALA A 53 -33.56 13.25 2.34
N SER A 54 -32.73 13.25 1.28
CA SER A 54 -31.90 12.07 0.96
C SER A 54 -30.83 11.75 2.01
N VAL A 55 -30.30 12.76 2.70
CA VAL A 55 -29.34 12.58 3.80
C VAL A 55 -30.02 12.03 5.06
N VAL A 56 -31.24 12.50 5.36
CA VAL A 56 -32.06 11.95 6.46
C VAL A 56 -32.45 10.50 6.17
N ASP A 57 -32.78 10.17 4.91
CA ASP A 57 -33.08 8.80 4.49
C ASP A 57 -31.85 7.88 4.59
N HIS A 58 -30.67 8.35 4.15
CA HIS A 58 -29.40 7.64 4.35
C HIS A 58 -29.08 7.35 5.82
N GLY A 59 -29.33 8.31 6.73
CA GLY A 59 -29.18 8.07 8.17
C GLY A 59 -30.09 6.95 8.71
N SER A 60 -31.29 6.80 8.13
CA SER A 60 -32.21 5.72 8.49
C SER A 60 -31.74 4.36 7.96
N VAL A 61 -31.19 4.31 6.74
CA VAL A 61 -30.60 3.11 6.13
C VAL A 61 -29.33 2.69 6.86
N GLN A 62 -28.48 3.64 7.25
CA GLN A 62 -27.27 3.41 8.05
C GLN A 62 -27.63 2.81 9.42
N ALA A 63 -28.62 3.38 10.11
CA ALA A 63 -29.11 2.84 11.39
C ALA A 63 -29.69 1.42 11.24
N GLN A 64 -30.44 1.13 10.17
CA GLN A 64 -30.99 -0.20 9.91
C GLN A 64 -29.90 -1.22 9.54
N ALA A 65 -28.91 -0.84 8.73
CA ALA A 65 -27.78 -1.70 8.38
C ALA A 65 -26.95 -2.06 9.62
N CYS A 66 -26.64 -1.07 10.48
CA CYS A 66 -25.89 -1.31 11.71
C CYS A 66 -26.70 -2.09 12.75
N ALA A 67 -28.02 -1.88 12.86
CA ALA A 67 -28.90 -2.72 13.68
C ALA A 67 -28.93 -4.18 13.18
N ALA A 68 -28.94 -4.41 11.85
CA ALA A 68 -28.88 -5.74 11.27
C ALA A 68 -27.51 -6.43 11.50
N ILE A 69 -26.40 -5.68 11.43
CA ILE A 69 -25.06 -6.18 11.75
C ILE A 69 -24.96 -6.54 13.24
N GLN A 70 -25.44 -5.68 14.14
CA GLN A 70 -25.48 -5.95 15.58
C GLN A 70 -26.37 -7.16 15.90
N ALA A 71 -27.52 -7.31 15.24
CA ALA A 71 -28.38 -8.48 15.40
C ALA A 71 -27.72 -9.78 14.90
N ALA A 72 -27.00 -9.73 13.77
CA ALA A 72 -26.27 -10.88 13.25
C ALA A 72 -25.09 -11.29 14.16
N GLN A 73 -24.38 -10.30 14.73
CA GLN A 73 -23.32 -10.54 15.71
C GLN A 73 -23.88 -11.10 17.02
N ALA A 74 -24.95 -10.54 17.56
CA ALA A 74 -25.62 -11.04 18.76
C ALA A 74 -26.18 -12.47 18.58
N ALA A 75 -26.74 -12.78 17.40
CA ALA A 75 -27.23 -14.13 17.07
C ALA A 75 -26.11 -15.18 16.90
N SER A 76 -24.85 -14.75 16.77
CA SER A 76 -23.69 -15.64 16.67
C SER A 76 -23.07 -16.03 18.02
N GLY A 77 -23.47 -15.38 19.11
CA GLY A 77 -22.91 -15.58 20.44
C GLY A 77 -23.59 -16.68 21.27
N THR A 78 -22.92 -17.82 21.44
CA THR A 78 -23.27 -18.78 22.51
C THR A 78 -23.05 -18.18 23.89
N SER A 79 -24.00 -18.35 24.80
CA SER A 79 -23.98 -17.78 26.14
C SER A 79 -22.83 -18.31 27.02
N GLN A 80 -21.82 -17.46 27.28
CA GLN A 80 -20.83 -17.63 28.36
C GLN A 80 -20.74 -16.40 29.27
N ALA A 81 -21.87 -15.76 29.53
CA ALA A 81 -21.97 -14.71 30.53
C ALA A 81 -21.99 -15.29 31.96
N HIS A 82 -20.83 -15.80 32.46
CA HIS A 82 -20.45 -15.92 33.89
C HIS A 82 -19.09 -16.64 34.08
N GLN A 83 -17.98 -16.14 33.49
CA GLN A 83 -16.62 -16.50 33.96
C GLN A 83 -15.45 -15.58 33.53
N VAL A 84 -15.67 -14.57 32.69
CA VAL A 84 -14.61 -13.70 32.15
C VAL A 84 -14.52 -12.38 32.92
N ALA A 85 -14.00 -12.43 34.16
CA ALA A 85 -13.75 -11.23 34.97
C ALA A 85 -12.30 -10.70 34.90
N ASN A 86 -11.38 -11.47 34.30
CA ASN A 86 -9.92 -11.23 34.33
C ASN A 86 -9.22 -11.30 32.96
N GLN A 87 -9.95 -11.27 31.84
CA GLN A 87 -9.31 -11.05 30.53
C GLN A 87 -9.50 -9.59 30.09
N PRO A 88 -8.47 -8.95 29.49
CA PRO A 88 -8.67 -7.68 28.83
C PRO A 88 -9.65 -7.88 27.67
N TRP A 89 -10.68 -7.03 27.61
CA TRP A 89 -11.77 -7.11 26.64
C TRP A 89 -11.27 -7.06 25.19
N ASP A 90 -10.06 -6.54 24.97
CA ASP A 90 -9.27 -6.53 23.73
C ASP A 90 -9.22 -7.90 23.02
N ALA A 91 -9.26 -9.01 23.77
CA ALA A 91 -8.94 -10.35 23.27
C ALA A 91 -9.95 -10.93 22.26
N HIS A 92 -11.21 -10.48 22.27
CA HIS A 92 -12.29 -11.11 21.48
C HIS A 92 -12.61 -10.40 20.16
N LEU A 93 -12.19 -9.14 19.99
CA LEU A 93 -12.39 -8.37 18.75
C LEU A 93 -11.22 -8.47 17.78
N GLU A 94 -10.06 -8.97 18.24
CA GLU A 94 -8.79 -8.94 17.49
C GLU A 94 -8.27 -10.31 17.07
N ASP A 95 -9.08 -11.39 17.15
CA ASP A 95 -8.63 -12.73 16.78
C ASP A 95 -9.12 -13.13 15.35
N PRO A 96 -8.21 -13.21 14.36
CA PRO A 96 -8.54 -13.74 13.04
C PRO A 96 -8.97 -15.21 13.04
N SER A 97 -8.82 -15.95 14.16
CA SER A 97 -9.36 -17.31 14.32
C SER A 97 -10.89 -17.39 14.21
N SER A 98 -11.58 -16.26 14.37
CA SER A 98 -13.04 -16.14 14.21
C SER A 98 -13.55 -16.43 12.79
N GLN A 99 -12.67 -16.45 11.77
CA GLN A 99 -13.03 -16.81 10.40
C GLN A 99 -13.30 -18.31 10.23
N LYS A 100 -14.56 -18.67 9.99
CA LYS A 100 -14.98 -20.06 9.74
C LYS A 100 -14.22 -20.68 8.57
N GLY A 101 -13.43 -21.72 8.84
CA GLY A 101 -12.78 -22.56 7.83
C GLY A 101 -11.26 -22.59 7.87
N TYR A 102 -10.61 -21.71 8.63
CA TYR A 102 -9.16 -21.70 8.80
C TYR A 102 -8.76 -21.95 10.25
N SER A 103 -7.73 -22.78 10.47
CA SER A 103 -7.09 -22.86 11.78
C SER A 103 -6.08 -21.72 11.90
N PHE A 104 -6.32 -20.80 12.84
CA PHE A 104 -5.39 -19.73 13.20
C PHE A 104 -4.51 -20.08 14.42
N ILE A 105 -4.61 -21.33 14.91
CA ILE A 105 -3.81 -21.84 16.02
C ILE A 105 -2.32 -21.75 15.62
N PRO A 106 -1.47 -21.01 16.35
CA PRO A 106 -0.05 -20.94 16.06
C PRO A 106 0.59 -22.34 16.16
N GLU A 107 1.28 -22.77 15.11
CA GLU A 107 1.93 -24.09 15.06
C GLU A 107 3.12 -24.23 16.03
N MET A 108 3.53 -23.11 16.64
CA MET A 108 4.63 -22.98 17.58
C MET A 108 4.24 -21.91 18.60
N THR A 109 4.60 -22.13 19.86
CA THR A 109 4.60 -21.08 20.89
C THR A 109 5.57 -19.94 20.52
N PRO A 110 5.40 -18.75 21.10
CA PRO A 110 6.38 -17.66 20.98
C PRO A 110 7.82 -18.07 21.35
N GLU A 111 7.98 -18.96 22.32
CA GLU A 111 9.27 -19.46 22.80
C GLU A 111 9.92 -20.36 21.75
N GLU A 112 9.17 -21.34 21.22
CA GLU A 112 9.64 -22.24 20.16
C GLU A 112 9.95 -21.48 18.86
N ARG A 113 9.16 -20.46 18.52
CA ARG A 113 9.40 -19.61 17.35
C ARG A 113 10.65 -18.75 17.51
N ARG A 114 10.87 -18.15 18.69
CA ARG A 114 12.11 -17.42 18.99
C ARG A 114 13.33 -18.33 18.97
N ALA A 115 13.19 -19.57 19.46
CA ALA A 115 14.24 -20.58 19.40
C ALA A 115 14.57 -21.00 17.95
N SER A 116 13.56 -21.33 17.13
CA SER A 116 13.78 -21.76 15.73
C SER A 116 14.38 -20.67 14.84
N LEU A 117 14.12 -19.41 15.14
CA LEU A 117 14.75 -18.24 14.50
C LEU A 117 16.12 -17.86 15.10
N ASN A 118 16.63 -18.61 16.09
CA ASN A 118 17.88 -18.35 16.82
C ASN A 118 17.91 -16.96 17.49
N VAL A 119 16.82 -16.53 18.12
CA VAL A 119 16.71 -15.28 18.92
C VAL A 119 16.29 -15.56 20.37
N CYS A 120 16.82 -16.63 20.95
CA CYS A 120 16.70 -16.98 22.38
C CYS A 120 17.98 -16.72 23.19
N GLY A 121 19.02 -16.15 22.57
CA GLY A 121 20.28 -15.80 23.25
C GLY A 121 20.09 -14.72 24.33
N PRO A 122 21.01 -14.59 25.31
CA PRO A 122 20.85 -13.67 26.43
C PRO A 122 20.75 -12.19 26.01
N ARG A 123 21.49 -11.77 24.98
CA ARG A 123 21.48 -10.38 24.51
C ARG A 123 20.22 -10.07 23.70
N ALA A 124 19.80 -10.99 22.83
CA ALA A 124 18.54 -10.88 22.10
C ALA A 124 17.34 -10.84 23.07
N THR A 125 17.37 -11.67 24.11
CA THR A 125 16.32 -11.72 25.14
C THR A 125 16.27 -10.44 25.98
N ASP A 126 17.42 -9.92 26.43
CA ASP A 126 17.49 -8.63 27.14
C ASP A 126 16.95 -7.47 26.26
N PHE A 127 17.39 -7.41 24.99
CA PHE A 127 16.90 -6.43 24.03
C PHE A 127 15.38 -6.51 23.83
N MET A 128 14.82 -7.71 23.63
CA MET A 128 13.37 -7.88 23.46
C MET A 128 12.57 -7.53 24.72
N ASN A 129 13.12 -7.81 25.90
CA ASN A 129 12.46 -7.52 27.17
C ASN A 129 12.41 -6.02 27.48
N ARG A 130 13.53 -5.29 27.25
CA ARG A 130 13.65 -3.86 27.55
C ARG A 130 13.00 -2.93 26.51
N CYS A 131 12.73 -3.43 25.30
CA CYS A 131 12.08 -2.67 24.23
C CYS A 131 10.55 -2.87 24.20
N GLU A 132 9.82 -1.86 23.73
CA GLU A 132 8.42 -1.98 23.30
C GLU A 132 8.35 -2.10 21.77
N PHE A 133 7.63 -3.11 21.26
CA PHE A 133 7.50 -3.35 19.82
C PHE A 133 6.14 -2.88 19.32
N ILE A 134 6.14 -2.07 18.27
CA ILE A 134 4.96 -1.34 17.78
C ILE A 134 4.81 -1.53 16.27
N GLY A 135 3.65 -2.03 15.84
CA GLY A 135 3.29 -2.05 14.41
C GLY A 135 2.90 -0.66 13.91
N LEU A 136 3.45 -0.23 12.76
CA LEU A 136 3.04 0.99 12.05
C LEU A 136 2.14 0.68 10.84
N GLY A 137 1.37 -0.40 10.91
CA GLY A 137 0.37 -0.78 9.91
C GLY A 137 0.95 -1.24 8.58
N CYS A 138 0.57 -0.55 7.50
CA CYS A 138 0.48 -1.04 6.12
C CYS A 138 -0.58 -2.12 5.93
N TYR A 139 -0.53 -3.22 6.69
CA TYR A 139 -1.61 -4.18 6.87
C TYR A 139 -1.39 -5.01 8.15
N CYS A 140 -2.14 -6.08 8.37
CA CYS A 140 -2.13 -6.86 9.61
C CYS A 140 -0.88 -7.74 9.89
N ALA A 141 -0.03 -8.02 8.90
CA ALA A 141 1.09 -8.98 9.10
C ALA A 141 2.15 -8.56 10.15
N PRO A 142 2.57 -7.28 10.27
CA PRO A 142 3.53 -6.89 11.31
C PRO A 142 2.99 -7.11 12.73
N SER A 143 1.76 -6.68 13.02
CA SER A 143 1.12 -6.86 14.32
C SER A 143 0.93 -8.34 14.67
N TYR A 144 0.53 -9.15 13.69
CA TYR A 144 0.42 -10.59 13.87
C TYR A 144 1.79 -11.28 14.08
N ALA A 145 2.85 -10.83 13.40
CA ALA A 145 4.20 -11.35 13.61
C ALA A 145 4.74 -10.99 15.01
N LEU A 146 4.44 -9.78 15.50
CA LEU A 146 4.74 -9.40 16.89
C LEU A 146 3.99 -10.29 17.89
N GLN A 147 2.73 -10.66 17.62
CA GLN A 147 1.98 -11.62 18.45
C GLN A 147 2.60 -13.03 18.39
N LEU A 148 2.91 -13.54 17.20
CA LEU A 148 3.56 -14.84 17.00
C LEU A 148 4.92 -14.97 17.69
N MET A 149 5.64 -13.85 17.87
CA MET A 149 6.93 -13.78 18.57
C MET A 149 6.81 -13.47 20.08
N GLY A 150 5.60 -13.24 20.59
CA GLY A 150 5.39 -12.85 22.00
C GLY A 150 5.88 -11.43 22.33
N LEU A 151 6.04 -10.58 21.30
CA LEU A 151 6.54 -9.21 21.40
C LEU A 151 5.43 -8.16 21.42
N ARG A 152 4.21 -8.51 20.97
CA ARG A 152 3.01 -7.67 21.10
C ARG A 152 2.50 -7.70 22.55
N LYS A 153 3.13 -6.89 23.40
CA LYS A 153 2.73 -6.69 24.81
C LYS A 153 1.43 -5.89 24.93
N ASN A 154 1.14 -5.04 23.94
CA ASN A 154 0.02 -4.12 23.90
C ASN A 154 -0.57 -3.98 22.48
N SER A 155 -1.84 -3.57 22.40
CA SER A 155 -2.46 -3.15 21.13
C SER A 155 -2.18 -1.66 20.83
N TYR A 156 -1.99 -1.35 19.54
CA TYR A 156 -1.62 -0.01 19.04
C TYR A 156 -2.58 0.51 17.96
N PRO A 157 -2.56 1.82 17.60
CA PRO A 157 -3.54 2.41 16.68
C PRO A 157 -3.53 1.78 15.28
N PHE A 158 -2.35 1.48 14.75
CA PHE A 158 -2.20 0.90 13.41
C PHE A 158 -2.26 -0.63 13.37
N ASP A 159 -2.63 -1.28 14.48
CA ASP A 159 -2.91 -2.71 14.48
C ASP A 159 -4.20 -2.96 13.69
N TRP A 160 -4.12 -3.88 12.72
CA TRP A 160 -5.26 -4.30 11.91
C TRP A 160 -5.86 -3.20 11.00
N THR A 161 -5.07 -2.18 10.63
CA THR A 161 -5.44 -1.13 9.65
C THR A 161 -4.60 -1.20 8.36
N ARG A 162 -5.13 -0.71 7.25
CA ARG A 162 -4.32 -0.35 6.06
C ARG A 162 -3.80 1.08 6.22
N SER A 163 -2.51 1.31 5.96
CA SER A 163 -1.92 2.66 6.05
C SER A 163 -0.78 2.90 5.04
N SER A 164 -0.80 4.06 4.36
CA SER A 164 0.41 4.63 3.75
C SER A 164 1.33 5.19 4.83
N LEU A 165 2.61 5.37 4.51
CA LEU A 165 3.55 6.03 5.43
C LEU A 165 3.18 7.51 5.61
N GLU A 166 2.71 8.16 4.55
CA GLU A 166 2.20 9.53 4.62
C GLU A 166 1.01 9.65 5.59
N GLY A 167 0.11 8.67 5.62
CA GLY A 167 -0.98 8.60 6.59
C GLY A 167 -0.51 8.35 8.03
N VAL A 168 0.52 7.52 8.22
CA VAL A 168 1.16 7.35 9.54
C VAL A 168 1.81 8.65 10.02
N LEU A 169 2.53 9.35 9.13
CA LEU A 169 3.13 10.65 9.42
C LEU A 169 2.07 11.69 9.78
N HIS A 170 1.01 11.83 8.97
CA HIS A 170 -0.13 12.70 9.25
C HIS A 170 -0.73 12.43 10.62
N CYS A 171 -0.99 11.18 10.97
CA CYS A 171 -1.55 10.81 12.27
C CYS A 171 -0.64 11.20 13.44
N ILE A 172 0.69 11.11 13.30
CA ILE A 172 1.62 11.55 14.35
C ILE A 172 1.68 13.08 14.41
N ASP A 173 1.85 13.75 13.26
CA ASP A 173 1.95 15.21 13.13
C ASP A 173 0.66 15.90 13.67
N MET A 174 -0.52 15.32 13.39
CA MET A 174 -1.84 15.77 13.87
C MET A 174 -2.25 15.17 15.22
N LYS A 175 -1.38 14.43 15.91
CA LYS A 175 -1.65 13.79 17.21
C LYS A 175 -2.93 12.94 17.24
N PHE A 176 -3.24 12.29 16.11
CA PHE A 176 -4.40 11.43 15.87
C PHE A 176 -5.77 12.11 15.97
N GLU A 177 -5.85 13.46 15.91
CA GLU A 177 -7.09 14.24 16.03
C GLU A 177 -8.22 13.75 15.08
N ASP A 178 -7.88 13.40 13.85
CA ASP A 178 -8.80 12.94 12.82
C ASP A 178 -8.68 11.44 12.49
N PHE A 179 -8.00 10.66 13.34
CA PHE A 179 -7.71 9.25 13.08
C PHE A 179 -8.97 8.39 12.87
N MET A 180 -10.03 8.66 13.64
CA MET A 180 -11.31 7.94 13.59
C MET A 180 -12.28 8.48 12.51
N THR A 181 -11.87 9.46 11.70
CA THR A 181 -12.72 9.98 10.61
C THR A 181 -12.81 8.99 9.47
N TYR A 182 -13.99 8.87 8.85
CA TYR A 182 -14.21 8.12 7.61
C TYR A 182 -15.30 8.80 6.77
N SER A 183 -15.32 8.53 5.47
CA SER A 183 -16.32 9.07 4.53
C SER A 183 -16.99 8.00 3.67
N THR A 184 -16.51 6.75 3.75
CA THR A 184 -17.09 5.60 3.08
C THR A 184 -17.04 4.40 4.00
N TYR A 185 -18.06 3.54 3.97
CA TYR A 185 -17.97 2.19 4.50
C TYR A 185 -18.51 1.20 3.46
N GLN A 186 -17.98 -0.02 3.45
CA GLN A 186 -18.40 -1.07 2.52
C GLN A 186 -18.23 -2.46 3.14
N MET A 187 -19.09 -3.40 2.77
CA MET A 187 -18.87 -4.82 3.08
C MET A 187 -17.87 -5.41 2.09
N VAL A 188 -16.72 -5.87 2.59
CA VAL A 188 -15.75 -6.67 1.82
C VAL A 188 -15.67 -8.04 2.48
N ASP A 189 -16.06 -9.07 1.72
CA ASP A 189 -16.30 -10.43 2.22
C ASP A 189 -17.25 -10.46 3.42
N GLN A 190 -16.71 -10.59 4.64
CA GLN A 190 -17.45 -10.63 5.92
C GLN A 190 -17.12 -9.45 6.85
N HIS A 191 -16.36 -8.46 6.38
CA HIS A 191 -15.89 -7.33 7.18
C HIS A 191 -16.53 -6.02 6.72
N VAL A 192 -16.92 -5.18 7.68
CA VAL A 192 -17.23 -3.76 7.42
C VAL A 192 -15.89 -3.02 7.33
N VAL A 193 -15.57 -2.50 6.15
CA VAL A 193 -14.35 -1.72 5.92
C VAL A 193 -14.71 -0.23 5.97
N PHE A 194 -14.12 0.50 6.91
CA PHE A 194 -14.26 1.96 7.01
C PHE A 194 -13.08 2.63 6.32
N GLY A 195 -13.36 3.36 5.23
CA GLY A 195 -12.37 3.97 4.34
C GLY A 195 -12.64 5.45 4.06
N GLY A 196 -11.78 6.04 3.22
CA GLY A 196 -11.84 7.48 2.96
C GLY A 196 -11.60 8.30 4.24
N THR A 197 -10.69 7.82 5.10
CA THR A 197 -10.25 8.52 6.31
C THR A 197 -9.43 9.77 5.92
N ARG A 198 -9.41 10.82 6.76
CA ARG A 198 -8.68 12.06 6.44
C ARG A 198 -7.17 11.86 6.30
N TRP A 199 -6.63 10.81 6.92
CA TRP A 199 -5.24 10.38 6.85
C TRP A 199 -4.94 9.37 5.73
N GLY A 200 -5.93 9.02 4.88
CA GLY A 200 -5.70 8.22 3.66
C GLY A 200 -5.50 6.72 3.86
N GLY A 201 -5.90 6.17 5.01
CA GLY A 201 -5.96 4.72 5.25
C GLY A 201 -7.37 4.20 5.48
N SER A 202 -7.48 2.99 6.02
CA SER A 202 -8.76 2.34 6.31
C SER A 202 -8.69 1.28 7.41
N PHE A 203 -9.83 1.04 8.05
CA PHE A 203 -10.02 0.08 9.14
C PHE A 203 -10.77 -1.15 8.59
N TRP A 204 -10.18 -2.34 8.75
CA TRP A 204 -10.71 -3.59 8.19
C TRP A 204 -11.23 -4.57 9.25
N HIS A 205 -10.84 -4.37 10.51
CA HIS A 205 -11.18 -5.24 11.64
C HIS A 205 -11.77 -4.47 12.83
N HIS A 206 -12.10 -3.19 12.64
CA HIS A 206 -12.63 -2.30 13.70
C HIS A 206 -13.95 -1.69 13.24
N ASN A 207 -15.00 -1.78 14.06
CA ASN A 207 -16.27 -1.12 13.79
C ASN A 207 -16.25 0.30 14.39
N LEU A 208 -16.04 1.32 13.56
CA LEU A 208 -15.93 2.71 14.05
C LEU A 208 -17.23 3.29 14.60
N GLU A 209 -18.39 2.65 14.34
CA GLU A 209 -19.68 3.01 14.90
C GLU A 209 -20.00 2.29 16.23
N ALA A 210 -19.17 1.33 16.65
CA ALA A 210 -19.35 0.67 17.94
C ALA A 210 -18.90 1.60 19.09
N PRO A 211 -19.72 1.86 20.13
CA PRO A 211 -19.41 2.84 21.16
C PRO A 211 -18.06 2.65 21.86
N LEU A 212 -17.68 1.39 22.13
CA LEU A 212 -16.42 1.07 22.80
C LEU A 212 -15.21 1.36 21.91
N THR A 213 -15.30 1.20 20.59
CA THR A 213 -14.15 1.33 19.68
C THR A 213 -13.52 2.73 19.72
N LEU A 214 -14.26 3.78 20.08
CA LEU A 214 -13.69 5.10 20.37
C LEU A 214 -12.82 5.11 21.63
N GLU A 215 -13.28 4.53 22.73
CA GLU A 215 -12.52 4.40 23.98
C GLU A 215 -11.27 3.53 23.78
N ASP A 216 -11.43 2.43 23.04
CA ASP A 216 -10.40 1.48 22.66
C ASP A 216 -9.25 2.17 21.90
N MET A 217 -9.60 2.89 20.84
CA MET A 217 -8.65 3.61 20.00
C MET A 217 -8.03 4.78 20.74
N THR A 218 -8.80 5.49 21.58
CA THR A 218 -8.26 6.54 22.45
C THR A 218 -7.19 5.99 23.39
N ARG A 219 -7.42 4.82 24.04
CA ARG A 219 -6.42 4.17 24.89
C ARG A 219 -5.16 3.78 24.09
N ARG A 220 -5.31 3.20 22.89
CA ARG A 220 -4.19 2.82 22.01
C ARG A 220 -3.37 4.03 21.57
N VAL A 221 -4.02 5.15 21.20
CA VAL A 221 -3.37 6.41 20.80
C VAL A 221 -2.62 7.01 21.99
N ARG A 222 -3.26 7.08 23.17
CA ARG A 222 -2.59 7.56 24.39
C ARG A 222 -1.38 6.73 24.75
N ARG A 223 -1.48 5.39 24.68
CA ARG A 223 -0.35 4.47 24.87
C ARG A 223 0.75 4.72 23.84
N PHE A 224 0.40 4.81 22.56
CA PHE A 224 1.34 5.10 21.47
C PHE A 224 2.16 6.35 21.81
N LEU A 225 1.49 7.46 22.13
CA LEU A 225 2.08 8.75 22.50
C LEU A 225 2.77 8.79 23.89
N GLY A 226 2.85 7.67 24.62
CA GLY A 226 3.46 7.61 25.96
C GLY A 226 2.66 8.29 27.07
N LEU A 227 1.38 8.60 26.82
CA LEU A 227 0.42 9.22 27.74
C LEU A 227 -0.45 8.19 28.50
N GLY A 228 0.05 6.96 28.62
CA GLY A 228 -0.66 5.80 29.15
C GLY A 228 0.23 4.86 29.95
N ASP A 229 0.04 3.55 29.76
CA ASP A 229 0.68 2.44 30.47
C ASP A 229 2.12 2.12 30.00
N VAL A 230 2.57 2.67 28.87
CA VAL A 230 3.95 2.54 28.36
C VAL A 230 4.70 3.87 28.51
N PRO A 231 5.71 3.97 29.40
CA PRO A 231 6.44 5.22 29.63
C PRO A 231 7.18 5.75 28.39
N THR A 232 7.33 7.08 28.28
CA THR A 232 8.07 7.74 27.19
C THR A 232 9.53 7.28 27.11
N LYS A 233 10.16 6.95 28.24
CA LYS A 233 11.57 6.54 28.34
C LYS A 233 11.92 5.14 27.79
N VAL A 234 10.94 4.28 27.55
CA VAL A 234 11.18 2.90 27.07
C VAL A 234 11.73 2.93 25.63
N PRO A 235 12.82 2.22 25.29
CA PRO A 235 13.26 2.03 23.91
C PRO A 235 12.14 1.46 23.03
N ARG A 236 11.92 2.03 21.84
CA ARG A 236 10.84 1.61 20.92
C ARG A 236 11.39 0.96 19.66
N VAL A 237 10.79 -0.16 19.26
CA VAL A 237 11.04 -0.84 17.98
C VAL A 237 9.79 -0.74 17.12
N PHE A 238 9.85 0.08 16.08
CA PHE A 238 8.76 0.21 15.12
C PHE A 238 8.94 -0.77 13.96
N VAL A 239 7.88 -1.49 13.60
CA VAL A 239 7.88 -2.46 12.50
C VAL A 239 6.87 -2.03 11.44
N ARG A 240 7.33 -1.87 10.19
CA ARG A 240 6.50 -1.46 9.04
C ARG A 240 6.87 -2.25 7.79
N ILE A 241 5.88 -2.80 7.10
CA ILE A 241 6.00 -3.13 5.66
C ILE A 241 5.71 -1.85 4.88
N ILE A 242 6.50 -1.51 3.86
CA ILE A 242 6.17 -0.33 3.05
C ILE A 242 5.03 -0.61 2.09
N ASN A 243 4.12 0.35 1.94
CA ASN A 243 3.02 0.21 0.99
C ASN A 243 3.49 0.39 -0.47
N SER A 244 4.52 1.19 -0.70
CA SER A 244 5.17 1.34 -2.00
C SER A 244 6.63 1.73 -1.79
N THR A 245 7.48 1.51 -2.80
CA THR A 245 8.90 1.90 -2.72
C THR A 245 9.13 3.41 -2.64
N ARG A 246 8.10 4.23 -2.90
CA ARG A 246 8.15 5.69 -2.69
C ARG A 246 8.35 6.03 -1.20
N GLU A 247 7.88 5.18 -0.29
CA GLU A 247 8.01 5.35 1.16
C GLU A 247 9.48 5.29 1.63
N LEU A 248 10.39 4.65 0.88
CA LEU A 248 11.82 4.61 1.22
C LEU A 248 12.45 6.00 1.29
N ARG A 249 11.95 6.95 0.48
CA ARG A 249 12.40 8.35 0.49
C ARG A 249 11.91 9.12 1.72
N GLN A 250 10.92 8.60 2.44
CA GLN A 250 10.34 9.21 3.62
C GLN A 250 10.86 8.61 4.94
N LEU A 251 11.73 7.58 4.91
CA LEU A 251 12.23 6.93 6.13
C LEU A 251 12.98 7.89 7.07
N GLN A 252 13.74 8.85 6.50
CA GLN A 252 14.38 9.90 7.30
C GLN A 252 13.35 10.80 8.00
N ARG A 253 12.27 11.19 7.30
CA ARG A 253 11.16 11.95 7.90
C ARG A 253 10.46 11.12 8.98
N LEU A 254 10.15 9.84 8.72
CA LEU A 254 9.56 8.94 9.73
C LEU A 254 10.40 8.86 10.99
N ARG A 255 11.71 8.61 10.86
CA ARG A 255 12.62 8.54 12.00
C ARG A 255 12.66 9.87 12.78
N GLN A 256 12.63 11.00 12.09
CA GLN A 256 12.60 12.33 12.71
C GLN A 256 11.28 12.59 13.44
N THR A 257 10.14 12.41 12.78
CA THR A 257 8.79 12.54 13.36
C THR A 257 8.62 11.63 14.59
N LEU A 258 9.16 10.40 14.56
CA LEU A 258 9.16 9.52 15.73
C LEU A 258 10.06 10.03 16.87
N LYS A 259 11.27 10.54 16.57
CA LYS A 259 12.13 11.17 17.59
C LYS A 259 11.48 12.41 18.24
N GLU A 260 10.76 13.21 17.44
CA GLU A 260 10.02 14.39 17.93
C GLU A 260 8.78 14.02 18.75
N ALA A 261 8.09 12.93 18.40
CA ALA A 261 6.99 12.39 19.19
C ALA A 261 7.45 11.73 20.51
N PHE A 262 8.71 11.27 20.59
CA PHE A 262 9.27 10.53 21.73
C PHE A 262 10.62 11.11 22.21
N PRO A 263 10.69 12.38 22.63
CA PRO A 263 11.96 13.05 22.96
C PRO A 263 12.66 12.45 24.20
N ASP A 264 11.91 11.80 25.10
CA ASP A 264 12.46 11.12 26.27
C ASP A 264 12.90 9.66 26.00
N ALA A 265 12.56 9.09 24.83
CA ALA A 265 12.88 7.70 24.55
C ALA A 265 14.39 7.51 24.43
N GLN A 266 14.94 6.54 25.16
CA GLN A 266 16.38 6.25 25.13
C GLN A 266 16.86 5.94 23.71
N GLU A 267 16.09 5.14 22.96
CA GLU A 267 16.41 4.71 21.62
C GLU A 267 15.14 4.49 20.78
N ILE A 268 15.25 4.74 19.48
CA ILE A 268 14.21 4.46 18.47
C ILE A 268 14.82 3.62 17.36
N TYR A 269 14.35 2.37 17.28
CA TYR A 269 14.69 1.40 16.26
C TYR A 269 13.56 1.29 15.23
N LEU A 270 13.92 1.06 13.98
CA LEU A 270 12.96 0.99 12.87
C LEU A 270 13.30 -0.19 11.96
N LEU A 271 12.39 -1.16 11.89
CA LEU A 271 12.44 -2.27 10.94
C LEU A 271 11.47 -2.01 9.78
N ILE A 272 12.03 -1.90 8.58
CA ILE A 272 11.31 -1.67 7.33
C ILE A 272 11.36 -2.93 6.47
N LEU A 273 10.20 -3.47 6.11
CA LEU A 273 10.06 -4.66 5.28
C LEU A 273 9.70 -4.24 3.85
N VAL A 274 10.41 -4.80 2.86
CA VAL A 274 10.30 -4.45 1.44
C VAL A 274 10.02 -5.72 0.63
N GLU A 275 8.83 -5.79 0.04
CA GLU A 275 8.36 -6.92 -0.77
C GLU A 275 8.87 -6.83 -2.23
N LEU A 276 8.70 -7.92 -2.99
CA LEU A 276 8.97 -7.98 -4.44
C LEU A 276 10.38 -7.55 -4.88
N GLN A 277 11.41 -7.98 -4.16
CA GLN A 277 12.80 -7.76 -4.53
C GLN A 277 13.36 -8.98 -5.28
N ASN A 278 14.56 -8.85 -5.86
CA ASN A 278 15.25 -9.99 -6.49
C ASN A 278 16.10 -10.78 -5.49
N GLU A 279 16.44 -10.19 -4.34
CA GLU A 279 17.29 -10.79 -3.34
C GLU A 279 16.66 -10.62 -1.95
N ARG A 280 16.73 -11.67 -1.13
CA ARG A 280 16.32 -11.64 0.27
C ARG A 280 17.44 -11.04 1.16
N GLY A 281 17.05 -10.56 2.34
CA GLY A 281 17.96 -10.39 3.47
C GLY A 281 17.95 -9.02 4.15
N PRO A 282 18.71 -8.88 5.25
CA PRO A 282 18.84 -7.64 5.97
C PRO A 282 19.80 -6.68 5.26
N ILE A 283 19.44 -5.40 5.32
CA ILE A 283 20.08 -4.28 4.66
C ILE A 283 20.22 -3.15 5.67
N VAL A 284 21.39 -2.52 5.71
CA VAL A 284 21.70 -1.37 6.58
C VAL A 284 22.25 -0.21 5.75
N VAL A 285 22.08 1.01 6.28
CA VAL A 285 22.65 2.23 5.69
C VAL A 285 23.75 2.75 6.60
N ASN A 286 24.99 2.79 6.09
CA ASN A 286 26.19 3.22 6.81
C ASN A 286 26.36 4.74 6.79
N ALA A 287 25.31 5.44 7.26
CA ALA A 287 25.27 6.90 7.37
C ALA A 287 24.39 7.31 8.56
N PRO A 288 24.52 8.55 9.09
CA PRO A 288 23.79 8.97 10.30
C PRO A 288 22.28 8.81 10.20
N GLU A 289 21.68 8.96 9.02
CA GLU A 289 20.25 8.74 8.79
C GLU A 289 19.82 7.28 8.97
N GLY A 290 20.71 6.32 8.68
CA GLY A 290 20.49 4.88 8.78
C GLY A 290 20.67 4.26 10.16
N GLU A 291 21.22 5.01 11.12
CA GLU A 291 21.40 4.55 12.51
C GLU A 291 20.08 4.06 13.13
N GLY A 292 20.08 2.87 13.73
CA GLY A 292 18.87 2.26 14.31
C GLY A 292 17.85 1.75 13.29
N VAL A 293 18.09 1.93 11.98
CA VAL A 293 17.22 1.45 10.90
C VAL A 293 17.77 0.15 10.32
N VAL A 294 16.90 -0.86 10.20
CA VAL A 294 17.15 -2.09 9.44
C VAL A 294 16.10 -2.18 8.36
N VAL A 295 16.51 -2.38 7.13
CA VAL A 295 15.62 -2.71 6.02
C VAL A 295 15.75 -4.22 5.76
N PHE A 296 14.65 -4.93 5.54
CA PHE A 296 14.67 -6.35 5.18
C PHE A 296 13.93 -6.56 3.86
N SER A 297 14.63 -7.15 2.88
CA SER A 297 14.05 -7.46 1.58
C SER A 297 13.51 -8.89 1.52
N PHE A 298 12.35 -9.05 0.90
CA PHE A 298 11.76 -10.33 0.53
C PHE A 298 11.71 -10.47 -0.99
N THR A 299 11.93 -11.69 -1.48
CA THR A 299 11.86 -11.95 -2.91
C THR A 299 10.41 -11.95 -3.42
N GLU A 300 10.26 -11.71 -4.72
CA GLU A 300 8.99 -11.89 -5.40
C GLU A 300 8.49 -13.35 -5.40
N GLU A 301 9.39 -14.33 -5.34
CA GLU A 301 9.02 -15.75 -5.21
C GLU A 301 8.32 -16.03 -3.86
N GLU A 302 8.86 -15.51 -2.76
CA GLU A 302 8.28 -15.64 -1.42
C GLU A 302 6.89 -15.01 -1.30
N PHE A 303 6.63 -13.92 -2.01
CA PHE A 303 5.29 -13.32 -2.05
C PHE A 303 4.29 -14.15 -2.87
N ARG A 304 4.75 -14.84 -3.93
CA ARG A 304 3.92 -15.70 -4.78
C ARG A 304 3.60 -17.07 -4.15
N GLN A 305 4.21 -17.42 -3.02
CA GLN A 305 3.94 -18.66 -2.31
C GLN A 305 2.47 -18.73 -1.86
N VAL A 306 1.77 -19.78 -2.28
CA VAL A 306 0.38 -20.04 -1.87
C VAL A 306 0.40 -20.82 -0.55
N PRO A 307 -0.39 -20.45 0.47
CA PRO A 307 -0.48 -21.23 1.70
C PRO A 307 -0.99 -22.65 1.43
N ALA A 308 -0.49 -23.62 2.18
CA ALA A 308 -1.00 -24.99 2.11
C ALA A 308 -2.52 -25.04 2.40
N PRO A 309 -3.28 -25.98 1.79
CA PRO A 309 -4.73 -26.06 1.98
C PRO A 309 -5.14 -26.03 3.46
N GLY A 310 -6.11 -25.16 3.80
CA GLY A 310 -6.59 -24.96 5.17
C GLY A 310 -5.76 -24.01 6.04
N ARG A 311 -4.61 -23.48 5.56
CA ARG A 311 -3.87 -22.40 6.23
C ARG A 311 -4.34 -21.03 5.74
N HIS A 312 -4.52 -20.10 6.68
CA HIS A 312 -4.86 -18.71 6.36
C HIS A 312 -3.65 -17.98 5.73
N PRO A 313 -3.81 -17.16 4.65
CA PRO A 313 -2.69 -16.48 3.99
C PRO A 313 -1.83 -15.60 4.93
N LEU A 314 -2.43 -15.00 5.95
CA LEU A 314 -1.72 -14.19 6.95
C LEU A 314 -0.68 -15.00 7.75
N ALA A 315 -0.83 -16.32 7.87
CA ALA A 315 0.15 -17.19 8.54
C ALA A 315 1.51 -17.15 7.83
N LEU A 316 1.50 -17.12 6.50
CA LEU A 316 2.71 -17.06 5.69
C LEU A 316 3.41 -15.70 5.80
N SER A 317 2.67 -14.60 5.59
CA SER A 317 3.23 -13.25 5.73
C SER A 317 3.66 -12.94 7.17
N GLY A 318 2.91 -13.39 8.18
CA GLY A 318 3.29 -13.31 9.58
C GLY A 318 4.60 -14.05 9.87
N GLY A 319 4.75 -15.28 9.34
CA GLY A 319 5.99 -16.06 9.41
C GLY A 319 7.19 -15.31 8.82
N ARG A 320 7.07 -14.82 7.57
CA ARG A 320 8.11 -14.02 6.90
C ARG A 320 8.48 -12.76 7.72
N CYS A 321 7.49 -12.07 8.27
CA CYS A 321 7.73 -10.92 9.16
C CYS A 321 8.48 -11.30 10.46
N CYS A 322 8.22 -12.48 11.04
CA CYS A 322 8.97 -12.97 12.20
C CYS A 322 10.47 -13.13 11.90
N GLU A 323 10.81 -13.60 10.69
CA GLU A 323 12.22 -13.75 10.25
C GLU A 323 12.92 -12.39 10.16
N ALA A 324 12.27 -11.38 9.60
CA ALA A 324 12.80 -10.01 9.54
C ALA A 324 12.96 -9.39 10.94
N ILE A 325 11.98 -9.58 11.83
CA ILE A 325 12.06 -9.15 13.24
C ILE A 325 13.25 -9.83 13.93
N ALA A 326 13.43 -11.13 13.74
CA ALA A 326 14.55 -11.87 14.30
C ALA A 326 15.91 -11.37 13.77
N ALA A 327 16.04 -11.10 12.46
CA ALA A 327 17.24 -10.53 11.87
C ALA A 327 17.59 -9.14 12.47
N ALA A 328 16.59 -8.27 12.63
CA ALA A 328 16.80 -6.95 13.21
C ALA A 328 17.17 -7.01 14.71
N VAL A 329 16.52 -7.91 15.48
CA VAL A 329 16.89 -8.17 16.89
C VAL A 329 18.33 -8.65 17.02
N LYS A 330 18.79 -9.59 16.18
CA LYS A 330 20.20 -10.04 16.17
C LYS A 330 21.17 -8.89 15.92
N PHE A 331 20.86 -8.05 14.93
CA PHE A 331 21.66 -6.88 14.59
C PHE A 331 21.75 -5.87 15.75
N TRP A 332 20.62 -5.42 16.30
CA TRP A 332 20.62 -4.40 17.36
C TRP A 332 21.14 -4.92 18.72
N SER A 333 20.88 -6.18 19.06
CA SER A 333 21.39 -6.81 20.29
C SER A 333 22.85 -7.24 20.21
N ARG A 334 23.44 -7.29 19.01
CA ARG A 334 24.75 -7.90 18.72
C ARG A 334 24.81 -9.35 19.23
N ASP A 335 23.73 -10.10 19.03
CA ASP A 335 23.59 -11.51 19.38
C ASP A 335 23.48 -12.32 18.09
N GLY A 336 24.47 -13.17 17.79
CA GLY A 336 24.54 -13.87 16.50
C GLY A 336 24.68 -12.98 15.26
N ALA A 337 25.08 -11.71 15.42
CA ALA A 337 25.27 -10.77 14.31
C ALA A 337 26.37 -11.21 13.33
N ASP A 338 27.38 -11.97 13.81
CA ASP A 338 28.50 -12.47 12.99
C ASP A 338 28.05 -13.49 11.92
N GLY A 339 26.86 -14.09 12.08
CA GLY A 339 26.24 -14.98 11.09
C GLY A 339 25.21 -14.30 10.19
N LEU A 340 25.10 -12.97 10.24
CA LEU A 340 24.10 -12.22 9.49
C LEU A 340 24.75 -11.58 8.25
N GLU A 341 24.43 -12.09 7.06
CA GLU A 341 24.88 -11.52 5.79
C GLU A 341 24.18 -10.17 5.53
N LEU A 342 24.81 -9.09 6.00
CA LEU A 342 24.33 -7.72 5.87
C LEU A 342 24.74 -7.10 4.54
N LYS A 343 23.75 -6.61 3.78
CA LYS A 343 24.02 -5.69 2.67
C LYS A 343 24.11 -4.28 3.21
N THR A 344 25.15 -3.55 2.80
CA THR A 344 25.42 -2.19 3.28
C THR A 344 25.36 -1.21 2.13
N TYR A 345 24.70 -0.08 2.34
CA TYR A 345 24.66 1.05 1.41
C TYR A 345 25.08 2.35 2.10
N ASP A 346 25.63 3.30 1.36
CA ASP A 346 26.18 4.56 1.89
C ASP A 346 25.10 5.63 2.16
N SER A 347 23.86 5.43 1.68
CA SER A 347 22.72 6.33 1.93
C SER A 347 21.38 5.68 1.57
N PHE A 348 20.27 6.24 2.07
CA PHE A 348 18.92 5.86 1.60
C PHE A 348 18.70 6.11 0.11
N ALA A 349 19.41 7.07 -0.50
CA ALA A 349 19.35 7.33 -1.94
C ALA A 349 19.97 6.17 -2.73
N GLN A 350 21.17 5.71 -2.32
CA GLN A 350 21.83 4.55 -2.92
C GLN A 350 20.99 3.28 -2.75
N LEU A 351 20.47 3.01 -1.54
CA LEU A 351 19.50 1.92 -1.31
C LEU A 351 18.30 2.02 -2.27
N SER A 352 17.66 3.18 -2.35
CA SER A 352 16.48 3.40 -3.21
C SER A 352 16.76 3.14 -4.70
N SER A 353 18.01 3.32 -5.15
CA SER A 353 18.44 2.99 -6.53
C SER A 353 18.67 1.49 -6.78
N LYS A 354 18.78 0.68 -5.73
CA LYS A 354 18.97 -0.78 -5.80
C LYS A 354 17.68 -1.55 -5.51
N ILE A 355 16.73 -0.91 -4.81
CA ILE A 355 15.40 -1.46 -4.62
C ILE A 355 14.61 -1.44 -5.94
N TYR A 356 13.90 -2.54 -6.17
CA TYR A 356 12.95 -2.75 -7.24
C TYR A 356 11.60 -2.14 -6.90
N GLN A 357 11.03 -1.33 -7.80
CA GLN A 357 9.83 -0.56 -7.50
C GLN A 357 8.54 -1.39 -7.59
N PHE A 358 7.65 -1.13 -6.63
CA PHE A 358 6.32 -1.74 -6.54
C PHE A 358 5.31 -0.80 -5.90
N ASP A 359 4.04 -1.11 -6.09
CA ASP A 359 2.88 -0.48 -5.45
C ASP A 359 1.97 -1.53 -4.79
N GLY A 360 1.63 -1.33 -3.52
CA GLY A 360 0.80 -2.20 -2.66
C GLY A 360 -0.70 -1.87 -2.65
N GLY A 361 -1.16 -1.03 -3.57
CA GLY A 361 -2.54 -0.59 -3.68
C GLY A 361 -2.92 0.55 -2.74
N ASP A 362 -4.06 1.17 -3.03
CA ASP A 362 -4.64 2.26 -2.26
C ASP A 362 -4.99 1.80 -0.83
N PRO A 363 -4.30 2.30 0.23
CA PRO A 363 -4.60 1.92 1.61
C PRO A 363 -5.97 2.39 2.11
N ALA A 364 -6.67 3.28 1.40
CA ALA A 364 -8.01 3.70 1.77
C ALA A 364 -9.10 2.73 1.29
N ARG A 365 -8.80 1.83 0.34
CA ARG A 365 -9.82 1.07 -0.42
C ARG A 365 -9.45 -0.36 -0.83
N GLU A 366 -8.18 -0.67 -1.03
CA GLU A 366 -7.71 -1.99 -1.49
C GLU A 366 -7.19 -2.86 -0.33
N LEU A 367 -7.00 -4.16 -0.58
CA LEU A 367 -6.16 -5.05 0.23
C LEU A 367 -4.68 -4.91 -0.18
N PHE A 368 -3.74 -5.34 0.67
CA PHE A 368 -2.31 -5.22 0.36
C PHE A 368 -1.91 -6.28 -0.67
N VAL A 369 -1.79 -5.83 -1.92
CA VAL A 369 -1.38 -6.66 -3.06
C VAL A 369 -0.25 -5.93 -3.78
N PRO A 370 1.01 -6.08 -3.34
CA PRO A 370 2.16 -5.50 -4.02
C PRO A 370 2.24 -5.99 -5.46
N ARG A 371 2.46 -5.04 -6.38
CA ARG A 371 2.51 -5.23 -7.83
C ARG A 371 3.70 -4.46 -8.39
N ARG A 372 4.44 -5.07 -9.32
CA ARG A 372 5.47 -4.37 -10.11
C ARG A 372 4.81 -3.33 -11.02
N PHE A 373 5.52 -2.24 -11.33
CA PHE A 373 5.07 -1.36 -12.41
C PHE A 373 5.37 -2.00 -13.78
N TRP A 374 4.44 -1.83 -14.72
CA TRP A 374 4.55 -2.23 -16.12
C TRP A 374 4.41 -1.00 -17.02
N GLY A 375 4.74 -1.14 -18.32
CA GLY A 375 4.66 -0.07 -19.30
C GLY A 375 6.04 0.48 -19.70
N GLN A 376 6.13 1.79 -19.87
CA GLN A 376 7.29 2.50 -20.42
C GLN A 376 7.78 3.62 -19.50
N GLN A 377 9.06 3.98 -19.63
CA GLN A 377 9.68 5.11 -18.97
C GLN A 377 9.96 6.23 -19.99
N LEU A 378 9.54 7.46 -19.69
CA LEU A 378 9.80 8.63 -20.53
C LEU A 378 11.23 9.12 -20.30
N ASN A 379 12.05 9.14 -21.35
CA ASN A 379 13.44 9.59 -21.32
C ASN A 379 13.56 11.03 -21.81
N LEU A 380 13.12 11.99 -21.00
CA LEU A 380 13.07 13.41 -21.38
C LEU A 380 14.42 14.15 -21.23
N PHE A 381 15.35 13.65 -20.42
CA PHE A 381 16.55 14.38 -19.97
C PHE A 381 17.84 13.55 -20.08
N GLY A 382 18.04 12.88 -21.22
CA GLY A 382 19.24 12.08 -21.49
C GLY A 382 19.43 10.87 -20.56
N THR A 383 20.55 10.18 -20.71
CA THR A 383 20.93 8.99 -19.93
C THR A 383 21.48 9.31 -18.54
N ASP A 384 21.88 10.57 -18.30
CA ASP A 384 22.70 10.94 -17.13
C ASP A 384 21.85 11.37 -15.93
N SER A 385 20.55 11.57 -16.11
CA SER A 385 19.64 11.70 -14.97
C SER A 385 19.50 10.35 -14.26
N LEU A 386 19.38 10.37 -12.92
CA LEU A 386 19.07 9.19 -12.09
C LEU A 386 17.60 8.75 -12.31
N ALA A 387 17.29 8.42 -13.56
CA ALA A 387 15.99 8.01 -14.04
C ALA A 387 15.52 6.79 -13.25
N LEU A 388 14.38 6.94 -12.57
CA LEU A 388 13.74 5.99 -11.63
C LEU A 388 14.25 4.54 -11.77
N ALA A 389 15.34 4.21 -11.08
CA ALA A 389 16.01 2.94 -11.26
C ALA A 389 15.10 1.78 -10.85
N ASN A 390 15.17 0.67 -11.57
CA ASN A 390 14.35 -0.52 -11.35
C ASN A 390 12.83 -0.23 -11.27
N LEU A 391 12.36 0.80 -11.99
CA LEU A 391 10.93 1.18 -12.02
C LEU A 391 10.05 0.06 -12.54
N LEU A 392 10.38 -0.44 -13.72
CA LEU A 392 9.59 -1.43 -14.45
C LEU A 392 10.00 -2.84 -14.05
N SER A 393 9.05 -3.77 -14.08
CA SER A 393 9.33 -5.20 -13.98
C SER A 393 10.37 -5.63 -15.02
N THR A 394 11.36 -6.42 -14.60
CA THR A 394 12.33 -7.05 -15.51
C THR A 394 11.64 -7.96 -16.51
N MET A 395 10.58 -8.65 -16.08
CA MET A 395 9.71 -9.47 -16.91
C MET A 395 8.31 -8.83 -17.00
N GLN A 396 7.88 -8.45 -18.19
CA GLN A 396 6.49 -8.10 -18.50
C GLN A 396 5.90 -9.16 -19.43
N GLN A 397 4.61 -9.46 -19.29
CA GLN A 397 3.89 -10.41 -20.15
C GLN A 397 2.53 -9.80 -20.54
N GLN A 398 2.15 -9.95 -21.81
CA GLN A 398 0.80 -9.66 -22.30
C GLN A 398 0.33 -10.80 -23.22
N ALA A 399 -0.98 -11.00 -23.30
CA ALA A 399 -1.58 -12.09 -24.07
C ALA A 399 -2.74 -11.58 -24.93
N PHE A 400 -2.78 -12.01 -26.19
CA PHE A 400 -3.71 -11.54 -27.20
C PHE A 400 -4.37 -12.73 -27.87
N MET A 401 -5.70 -12.83 -27.79
CA MET A 401 -6.44 -13.84 -28.54
C MET A 401 -6.52 -13.43 -30.02
N LEU A 402 -6.18 -14.35 -30.92
CA LEU A 402 -6.27 -14.12 -32.36
C LEU A 402 -7.74 -13.95 -32.77
N PRO A 403 -8.09 -12.84 -33.45
CA PRO A 403 -9.47 -12.54 -33.81
C PRO A 403 -9.99 -13.43 -34.94
N ALA A 404 -11.31 -13.43 -35.14
CA ALA A 404 -11.93 -14.01 -36.32
C ALA A 404 -11.37 -13.37 -37.60
N GLY A 405 -11.07 -14.19 -38.61
CA GLY A 405 -10.50 -13.72 -39.89
C GLY A 405 -9.00 -13.37 -39.86
N VAL A 406 -8.26 -13.79 -38.83
CA VAL A 406 -6.79 -13.67 -38.83
C VAL A 406 -6.18 -14.36 -40.06
N ASP A 407 -5.29 -13.65 -40.74
CA ASP A 407 -4.57 -14.14 -41.92
C ASP A 407 -3.13 -14.49 -41.52
N ALA A 408 -2.88 -15.78 -41.25
CA ALA A 408 -1.57 -16.27 -40.82
C ALA A 408 -0.47 -16.13 -41.89
N SER A 409 -0.80 -15.74 -43.14
CA SER A 409 0.21 -15.42 -44.16
C SER A 409 0.80 -14.00 -44.01
N LYS A 410 0.23 -13.18 -43.12
CA LYS A 410 0.64 -11.80 -42.86
C LYS A 410 1.13 -11.65 -41.42
N PRO A 411 2.09 -10.76 -41.15
CA PRO A 411 2.44 -10.39 -39.78
C PRO A 411 1.21 -9.84 -39.04
N PHE A 412 1.03 -10.30 -37.79
CA PHE A 412 -0.07 -9.92 -36.92
C PHE A 412 0.36 -8.71 -36.06
N PRO A 413 -0.22 -7.51 -36.26
CA PRO A 413 0.19 -6.32 -35.56
C PRO A 413 -0.34 -6.30 -34.12
N VAL A 414 0.53 -5.99 -33.17
CA VAL A 414 0.21 -5.91 -31.75
C VAL A 414 0.82 -4.65 -31.14
N GLN A 415 0.04 -3.91 -30.35
CA GLN A 415 0.57 -2.84 -29.51
C GLN A 415 0.69 -3.34 -28.07
N CYS A 416 1.92 -3.59 -27.60
CA CYS A 416 2.19 -4.16 -26.29
C CYS A 416 3.47 -3.57 -25.70
N PHE A 417 3.56 -3.50 -24.36
CA PHE A 417 4.67 -2.83 -23.66
C PHE A 417 4.94 -1.39 -24.13
N GLY A 418 3.94 -0.76 -24.76
CA GLY A 418 4.03 0.56 -25.38
C GLY A 418 4.79 0.62 -26.72
N ARG A 419 5.17 -0.52 -27.30
CA ARG A 419 5.77 -0.65 -28.64
C ARG A 419 4.73 -1.11 -29.66
N TYR A 420 5.01 -0.92 -30.95
CA TYR A 420 4.26 -1.51 -32.05
C TYR A 420 5.06 -2.69 -32.61
N LEU A 421 4.54 -3.91 -32.46
CA LEU A 421 5.21 -5.14 -32.83
C LEU A 421 4.47 -5.85 -33.96
N GLN A 422 5.21 -6.61 -34.75
CA GLN A 422 4.67 -7.51 -35.76
C GLN A 422 5.00 -8.95 -35.36
N VAL A 423 3.98 -9.80 -35.22
CA VAL A 423 4.16 -11.21 -34.86
C VAL A 423 3.99 -12.07 -36.10
N ILE A 424 5.03 -12.81 -36.49
CA ILE A 424 4.97 -13.73 -37.63
C ILE A 424 4.30 -15.02 -37.16
N LEU A 425 3.05 -15.20 -37.56
CA LEU A 425 2.26 -16.36 -37.18
C LEU A 425 2.65 -17.60 -38.01
N PRO A 426 2.64 -18.81 -37.42
CA PRO A 426 2.81 -20.04 -38.17
C PRO A 426 1.56 -20.34 -39.03
N PRO A 427 1.67 -21.09 -40.15
CA PRO A 427 0.55 -21.30 -41.07
C PRO A 427 -0.71 -21.98 -40.49
N PHE A 428 -0.59 -22.63 -39.33
CA PHE A 428 -1.72 -23.24 -38.60
C PHE A 428 -2.39 -22.29 -37.60
N ALA A 429 -1.90 -21.06 -37.47
CA ALA A 429 -2.51 -20.08 -36.58
C ALA A 429 -3.93 -19.73 -37.04
N GLN A 430 -4.87 -19.78 -36.11
CA GLN A 430 -6.30 -19.66 -36.37
C GLN A 430 -6.98 -18.86 -35.24
N PRO A 431 -8.20 -18.33 -35.48
CA PRO A 431 -8.95 -17.60 -34.46
C PRO A 431 -9.09 -18.38 -33.15
N GLY A 432 -9.02 -17.69 -32.01
CA GLY A 432 -9.14 -18.28 -30.67
C GLY A 432 -7.86 -18.86 -30.08
N LEU A 433 -6.78 -19.03 -30.87
CA LEU A 433 -5.44 -19.21 -30.30
C LEU A 433 -4.96 -17.92 -29.63
N VAL A 434 -3.97 -18.02 -28.74
CA VAL A 434 -3.46 -16.91 -27.93
C VAL A 434 -1.98 -16.68 -28.21
N VAL A 435 -1.63 -15.46 -28.65
CA VAL A 435 -0.24 -15.01 -28.71
C VAL A 435 0.14 -14.46 -27.34
N GLN A 436 1.13 -15.09 -26.69
CA GLN A 436 1.76 -14.59 -25.47
C GLN A 436 3.05 -13.87 -25.85
N LEU A 437 3.13 -12.59 -25.49
CA LEU A 437 4.31 -11.73 -25.68
C LEU A 437 4.98 -11.50 -24.34
N PHE A 438 6.31 -11.55 -24.34
CA PHE A 438 7.15 -11.38 -23.17
C PHE A 438 8.22 -10.32 -23.46
N LEU A 439 8.48 -9.46 -22.47
CA LEU A 439 9.59 -8.52 -22.47
C LEU A 439 10.45 -8.82 -21.24
N ASN A 440 11.62 -9.42 -21.43
CA ASN A 440 12.55 -9.79 -20.36
C ASN A 440 13.86 -8.98 -20.50
N ASN A 441 14.14 -8.09 -19.56
CA ASN A 441 15.32 -7.21 -19.57
C ASN A 441 15.52 -6.47 -20.92
N GLY A 442 14.42 -6.04 -21.54
CA GLY A 442 14.42 -5.36 -22.84
C GLY A 442 14.39 -6.28 -24.08
N GLN A 443 14.62 -7.58 -23.91
CA GLN A 443 14.51 -8.59 -24.98
C GLN A 443 13.06 -9.02 -25.16
N LEU A 444 12.58 -9.03 -26.41
CA LEU A 444 11.25 -9.51 -26.77
C LEU A 444 11.29 -10.99 -27.15
N SER A 445 10.28 -11.74 -26.70
CA SER A 445 9.98 -13.09 -27.21
C SER A 445 8.47 -13.32 -27.26
N ALA A 446 8.04 -14.31 -28.05
CA ALA A 446 6.63 -14.61 -28.23
C ALA A 446 6.38 -16.11 -28.36
N MET A 447 5.23 -16.57 -27.87
CA MET A 447 4.72 -17.92 -28.06
C MET A 447 3.27 -17.89 -28.56
N LEU A 448 2.91 -18.85 -29.39
CA LEU A 448 1.53 -19.14 -29.74
C LEU A 448 1.05 -20.32 -28.89
N SER A 449 -0.11 -20.16 -28.28
CA SER A 449 -0.69 -21.08 -27.31
C SER A 449 -2.17 -21.35 -27.60
N SER A 450 -2.71 -22.47 -27.13
CA SER A 450 -4.15 -22.71 -27.07
C SER A 450 -4.67 -22.46 -25.66
N LEU A 451 -5.94 -22.07 -25.53
CA LEU A 451 -6.64 -21.99 -24.24
C LEU A 451 -7.45 -23.28 -24.04
N TYR A 452 -7.01 -24.14 -23.13
CA TYR A 452 -7.66 -25.41 -22.80
C TYR A 452 -8.01 -25.44 -21.31
N GLU A 453 -9.28 -25.65 -20.98
CA GLU A 453 -9.79 -25.66 -19.59
C GLU A 453 -9.35 -24.43 -18.76
N GLY A 454 -9.32 -23.25 -19.39
CA GLY A 454 -8.88 -21.99 -18.77
C GLY A 454 -7.37 -21.86 -18.57
N ARG A 455 -6.57 -22.82 -19.05
CA ARG A 455 -5.10 -22.79 -19.00
C ARG A 455 -4.50 -22.58 -20.38
N LEU A 456 -3.40 -21.84 -20.45
CA LEU A 456 -2.64 -21.67 -21.68
C LEU A 456 -1.69 -22.85 -21.87
N VAL A 457 -1.74 -23.47 -23.05
CA VAL A 457 -0.86 -24.56 -23.46
C VAL A 457 -0.03 -24.07 -24.65
N ASN A 458 1.28 -23.92 -24.45
CA ASN A 458 2.20 -23.44 -25.48
C ASN A 458 2.27 -24.44 -26.64
N LEU A 459 2.07 -23.96 -27.87
CA LEU A 459 2.13 -24.76 -29.10
C LEU A 459 3.49 -24.59 -29.80
N THR A 460 3.98 -23.36 -29.91
CA THR A 460 5.27 -23.04 -30.55
C THR A 460 5.75 -21.66 -30.11
N GLU A 461 7.07 -21.42 -30.18
CA GLU A 461 7.60 -20.05 -30.27
C GLU A 461 7.20 -19.43 -31.61
N VAL A 462 7.06 -18.11 -31.64
CA VAL A 462 6.78 -17.33 -32.85
C VAL A 462 7.71 -16.12 -32.93
N VAL A 463 8.08 -15.73 -34.15
CA VAL A 463 8.99 -14.59 -34.35
C VAL A 463 8.22 -13.30 -34.10
N VAL A 464 8.84 -12.37 -33.36
CA VAL A 464 8.32 -11.03 -33.12
C VAL A 464 9.34 -10.00 -33.58
N GLU A 465 8.90 -9.07 -34.42
CA GLU A 465 9.69 -7.97 -34.94
C GLU A 465 9.25 -6.66 -34.28
N ASP A 466 10.21 -5.91 -33.73
CA ASP A 466 9.96 -4.59 -33.16
C ASP A 466 9.96 -3.56 -34.28
N CYS A 467 8.77 -3.07 -34.65
CA CYS A 467 8.65 -1.98 -35.59
C CYS A 467 8.95 -0.67 -34.86
N LEU A 468 10.24 -0.42 -34.66
CA LEU A 468 10.78 0.87 -34.24
C LEU A 468 10.11 1.97 -35.08
N GLN A 469 9.25 2.76 -34.44
CA GLN A 469 8.74 3.97 -35.07
C GLN A 469 9.92 4.92 -35.24
N ILE A 470 10.35 5.08 -36.49
CA ILE A 470 11.24 6.16 -36.89
C ILE A 470 10.40 7.45 -36.83
N ASN A 471 10.44 8.12 -35.67
CA ASN A 471 10.48 9.57 -35.43
C ASN A 471 9.98 9.92 -34.02
#